data_AF-A0A660QHM4-F1
#
_entry.id   AF-A0A660QHM4-F1
#
_cell.length_a   1.000
_cell.length_b   1.000
_cell.length_c   1.000
_cell.angle_alpha   90.00
_cell.angle_beta   90.00
_cell.angle_gamma   90.00
#
_symmetry.space_group_name_H-M   'P 1'
#
loop_
_entity.id
_entity.type
_entity.pdbx_description
1 polymer ?
#
loop_
_entity_poly.entity_id
_entity_poly.type
_entity_poly.pdbx_seq_one_letter_code
_entity_poly.pdbx_strand_id
1 'polypeptide(L)' 'FDPDIVSSFLRITGVYPTGTKVLLTDGRTGVVLGRSEKYLCPIVRVENEDIDLCKRRDIWIEKVIT' A
#
# COMPACT_ATOMS: atom_id res chain seq x y z
N PHE A 1 -10.22 14.12 -10.47
CA PHE A 1 -9.54 12.93 -9.94
C PHE A 1 -10.63 11.95 -9.54
N ASP A 2 -10.67 10.77 -10.16
CA ASP A 2 -11.64 9.71 -9.82
C ASP A 2 -10.93 8.70 -8.89
N PRO A 3 -11.33 8.60 -7.61
CA PRO A 3 -10.71 7.71 -6.64
C PRO A 3 -10.81 6.23 -7.03
N ASP A 4 -11.86 5.83 -7.75
CA ASP A 4 -12.13 4.43 -8.10
C ASP A 4 -11.25 3.97 -9.26
N ILE A 5 -11.01 4.86 -10.25
CA ILE A 5 -10.05 4.60 -11.32
C ILE A 5 -8.63 4.55 -10.77
N VAL A 6 -8.27 5.45 -9.85
CA VAL A 6 -6.97 5.43 -9.18
C VAL A 6 -6.82 4.14 -8.36
N SER A 7 -7.78 3.80 -7.51
CA SER A 7 -7.77 2.55 -6.73
C SER A 7 -7.63 1.30 -7.61
N SER A 8 -8.34 1.27 -8.75
CA SER A 8 -8.25 0.17 -9.71
C SER A 8 -6.90 0.12 -10.41
N PHE A 9 -6.36 1.26 -10.83
CA PHE A 9 -5.03 1.37 -11.43
C PHE A 9 -3.93 0.95 -10.45
N LEU A 10 -4.04 1.37 -9.19
CA LEU A 10 -3.13 0.98 -8.10
C LEU A 10 -3.18 -0.52 -7.82
N ARG A 11 -4.38 -1.13 -7.85
CA ARG A 11 -4.55 -2.59 -7.74
C ARG A 11 -3.93 -3.35 -8.90
N ILE A 12 -4.06 -2.84 -10.13
CA ILE A 12 -3.58 -3.51 -11.34
C ILE A 12 -2.06 -3.38 -11.48
N THR A 13 -1.52 -2.20 -11.21
CA THR A 13 -0.09 -1.90 -11.42
C THR A 13 0.78 -2.19 -10.20
N GLY A 14 0.19 -2.23 -9.00
CA GLY A 14 0.91 -2.32 -7.73
C GLY A 14 1.67 -1.04 -7.36
N VAL A 15 1.55 0.03 -8.15
CA VAL A 15 2.34 1.26 -7.96
C VAL A 15 1.62 2.20 -7.01
N TYR A 16 1.83 2.04 -5.70
CA TYR A 16 1.29 2.96 -4.71
C TYR A 16 2.25 4.15 -4.50
N PRO A 17 1.84 5.40 -4.79
CA PRO A 17 2.68 6.57 -4.56
C PRO A 17 3.07 6.71 -3.08
N THR A 18 4.27 7.25 -2.84
CA THR A 18 4.67 7.64 -1.49
C THR A 18 3.69 8.68 -0.93
N GLY A 19 3.32 8.53 0.34
CA GLY A 19 2.38 9.40 1.04
C GLY A 19 0.92 8.93 0.98
N THR A 20 0.57 7.99 0.10
CA THR A 20 -0.79 7.43 0.04
C THR A 20 -1.15 6.74 1.36
N LYS A 21 -2.30 7.08 1.94
CA LYS A 21 -2.86 6.34 3.08
C LYS A 21 -3.62 5.12 2.60
N VAL A 22 -3.39 4.00 3.25
CA VAL A 22 -3.97 2.70 2.90
C VAL A 22 -4.54 2.01 4.13
N LEU A 23 -5.65 1.30 3.94
CA LEU A 23 -6.16 0.33 4.89
C LEU A 23 -5.62 -1.04 4.50
N LEU A 24 -5.04 -1.74 5.47
CA LEU A 24 -4.57 -3.10 5.33
C LEU A 24 -5.68 -4.09 5.71
N THR A 25 -5.59 -5.32 5.21
CA THR A 25 -6.61 -6.36 5.45
C THR A 25 -6.76 -6.82 6.90
N ASP A 26 -5.82 -6.47 7.77
CA ASP A 26 -5.92 -6.68 9.22
C ASP A 26 -6.61 -5.52 9.95
N GLY A 27 -7.16 -4.55 9.22
CA GLY A 27 -7.86 -3.38 9.75
C GLY A 27 -6.93 -2.22 10.13
N ARG A 28 -5.61 -2.37 10.04
CA ARG A 28 -4.66 -1.29 10.37
C ARG A 28 -4.53 -0.31 9.22
N THR A 29 -4.29 0.95 9.55
CA THR A 29 -4.01 2.00 8.56
C THR A 29 -2.53 2.28 8.49
N GLY A 30 -2.00 2.45 7.29
CA GLY A 30 -0.62 2.78 7.06
C GLY A 30 -0.41 3.85 6.00
N VAL A 31 0.83 4.34 5.91
CA VAL A 31 1.27 5.30 4.89
C VAL A 31 2.34 4.64 4.03
N VAL A 32 2.16 4.72 2.71
CA VAL A 32 3.15 4.21 1.77
C VAL A 32 4.41 5.08 1.84
N LEU A 33 5.55 4.47 2.13
CA LEU A 33 6.84 5.14 2.14
C LEU A 33 7.53 5.08 0.76
N GLY A 34 7.23 4.04 -0.01
CA GLY A 34 7.81 3.81 -1.33
C GLY A 34 7.59 2.37 -1.76
N ARG A 35 8.52 1.83 -2.53
CA ARG A 35 8.49 0.44 -3.01
C ARG A 35 9.74 -0.32 -2.61
N SER A 36 9.61 -1.65 -2.55
CA SER A 36 10.75 -2.56 -2.41
C SER A 36 11.73 -2.37 -3.58
N GLU A 37 13.03 -2.50 -3.32
CA GLU A 37 14.06 -2.31 -4.37
C GLU A 37 13.97 -3.35 -5.49
N LYS A 38 13.53 -4.58 -5.17
CA LYS A 38 13.47 -5.70 -6.12
C LYS A 38 12.08 -5.92 -6.73
N TYR A 39 11.02 -5.40 -6.12
CA TYR A 39 9.65 -5.74 -6.49
C TYR A 39 8.76 -4.50 -6.51
N LEU A 40 7.67 -4.55 -7.28
CA LEU A 40 6.68 -3.47 -7.34
C LEU A 40 5.78 -3.39 -6.08
N CYS A 41 6.07 -4.13 -5.02
CA CYS A 41 5.31 -4.04 -3.78
C CYS A 41 5.65 -2.77 -3.01
N PRO A 42 4.65 -2.14 -2.37
CA PRO A 42 4.88 -0.99 -1.51
C PRO A 42 5.47 -1.39 -0.15
N ILE A 43 6.25 -0.46 0.41
CA ILE A 43 6.65 -0.44 1.81
C ILE A 43 5.69 0.50 2.54
N VAL A 44 5.03 0.01 3.59
CA VAL A 44 4.01 0.75 4.33
C VAL A 44 4.43 0.92 5.78
N ARG A 45 4.34 2.15 6.30
CA ARG A 45 4.52 2.44 7.73
C ARG A 45 3.20 2.28 8.48
N VAL A 46 3.18 1.43 9.49
CA VAL A 46 2.06 1.17 10.39
C VAL A 46 2.56 1.30 11.82
N GLU A 47 2.00 2.21 12.63
CA GLU A 47 2.35 2.33 14.06
C GLU A 47 3.87 2.45 14.35
N ASN A 48 4.62 3.13 13.46
CA ASN A 48 6.08 3.28 13.46
C ASN A 48 6.91 2.05 13.04
N GLU A 49 6.27 0.99 12.55
CA GLU A 49 6.93 -0.15 11.92
C GLU A 49 6.85 -0.06 10.40
N ASP A 50 7.97 -0.37 9.72
CA ASP A 50 8.02 -0.44 8.26
C ASP A 50 7.78 -1.87 7.78
N ILE A 51 6.68 -2.06 7.05
CA ILE A 51 6.27 -3.36 6.55
C ILE A 51 6.48 -3.39 5.04
N ASP A 52 7.38 -4.28 4.59
CA ASP A 52 7.53 -4.64 3.17
C ASP A 52 6.45 -5.69 2.83
N LEU A 53 5.41 -5.26 2.09
CA LEU A 53 4.30 -6.13 1.69
C LEU A 53 4.71 -7.21 0.68
N CYS A 54 5.93 -7.18 0.15
CA CYS A 54 6.47 -8.28 -0.64
C CYS A 54 7.02 -9.42 0.23
N LYS A 55 7.44 -9.12 1.46
CA LYS A 55 7.96 -10.11 2.41
C LYS A 55 6.86 -10.70 3.30
N ARG A 56 5.84 -9.90 3.62
CA ARG A 56 4.64 -10.30 4.36
C ARG A 56 3.51 -10.68 3.40
N ARG A 57 3.13 -11.96 3.37
CA ARG A 57 2.06 -12.48 2.50
C ARG A 57 0.69 -12.58 3.19
N ASP A 58 0.65 -12.39 4.49
CA ASP A 58 -0.52 -12.43 5.37
C ASP A 58 -1.33 -11.13 5.34
N ILE A 59 -0.75 -10.02 4.87
CA ILE A 59 -1.38 -8.71 4.86
C ILE A 59 -1.16 -8.04 3.51
N TRP A 60 -2.21 -7.42 2.97
CA TRP A 60 -2.14 -6.60 1.75
C TRP A 60 -3.01 -5.36 1.89
N ILE A 61 -2.89 -4.45 0.92
CA ILE A 61 -3.71 -3.23 0.86
C ILE A 61 -5.13 -3.63 0.44
N GLU A 62 -6.09 -3.39 1.33
CA GLU A 62 -7.51 -3.60 1.08
C GLU A 62 -8.10 -2.43 0.28
N LYS A 63 -7.80 -1.19 0.71
CA LYS A 63 -8.27 0.03 0.03
C LYS A 63 -7.33 1.20 0.26
N VAL A 64 -7.37 2.13 -0.68
CA VAL A 64 -6.74 3.46 -0.56
C VAL A 64 -7.73 4.39 0.13
N ILE A 65 -7.26 5.14 1.12
CA ILE A 65 -8.14 5.97 1.95
C ILE A 65 -8.02 7.47 1.64
N THR A 66 -6.86 7.97 1.20
CA THR A 66 -6.61 9.25 0.49
C THR A 66 -5.10 9.43 0.31
#